data_AF-A0A834FTM9-F1
#
_entry.id   AF-A0A834FTM9-F1
#
_cell.length_a   1.000
_cell.length_b   1.000
_cell.length_c   1.000
_cell.angle_alpha   90.00
_cell.angle_beta   90.00
_cell.angle_gamma   90.00
#
_symmetry.space_group_name_H-M   'P 1'
#
loop_
_entity.id
_entity.type
_entity.pdbx_description
1 polymer ?
#
loop_
_entity_poly.entity_id
_entity_poly.type
_entity_poly.pdbx_seq_one_letter_code
_entity_poly.pdbx_strand_id
1 'polypeptide(L)'
;MVTGTADGRWQTPPSVAAEPTSVEFRGSKGSVVHGVLAMIVWLGGIHFNIVVVVASFLFLPLPHFFAVLGLLVIFTLIPIDDNSNLGQQLARYICKHACGYFPVTLHVEDIKAFDPNKAYEPQPVVCTDDSSLFILVLVKVTVTNTSVDHAVFGYEPHSVLPIGSIALNEPTGFMHLPKVKTLASNAAFHTPFVRHIWTWMGLAPASRENFLSFLDAGYSCIIVAFLKSRRGFVRIAMEKGKPLVPVFCFGQSHVYKWWKPSGNLYGQICRAIKFTPMIFWGVLGSPVPYPHPMHVVVGRPIEVKKNPNPTKEEVNKVQSQFIEALHDLFESHKARAGYPDLQLRVL
;
A
#
# COMPACT_ATOMS: atom_id res chain seq x y z
N MET A 1 -54.45 2.66 5.48
CA MET A 1 -55.30 3.87 5.65
C MET A 1 -54.40 4.98 6.11
N VAL A 2 -54.17 5.99 5.25
CA VAL A 2 -53.37 7.17 5.58
C VAL A 2 -54.36 8.31 5.82
N THR A 3 -54.39 8.85 7.03
CA THR A 3 -55.10 10.08 7.37
C THR A 3 -54.20 11.27 7.00
N GLY A 4 -54.63 12.10 6.06
CA GLY A 4 -53.91 13.29 5.65
C GLY A 4 -54.14 14.46 6.61
N THR A 5 -53.07 15.18 6.95
CA THR A 5 -53.13 16.53 7.52
C THR A 5 -52.97 17.57 6.40
N ALA A 6 -53.70 18.67 6.57
CA ALA A 6 -53.98 19.69 5.56
C ALA A 6 -52.89 20.77 5.53
N ASP A 7 -51.74 20.43 5.00
CA ASP A 7 -50.63 21.35 4.82
C ASP A 7 -49.61 20.67 3.90
N GLY A 8 -49.75 20.90 2.60
CA GLY A 8 -49.02 20.23 1.50
C GLY A 8 -47.51 20.48 1.44
N ARG A 9 -46.80 20.35 2.57
CA ARG A 9 -45.35 20.25 2.65
C ARG A 9 -44.98 18.78 2.75
N TRP A 10 -44.35 18.26 1.71
CA TRP A 10 -43.65 16.99 1.76
C TRP A 10 -42.53 17.10 2.81
N GLN A 11 -42.71 16.49 3.98
CA GLN A 11 -41.59 16.23 4.87
C GLN A 11 -40.75 15.14 4.21
N THR A 12 -39.54 15.48 3.78
CA THR A 12 -38.54 14.48 3.46
C THR A 12 -38.30 13.66 4.73
N PRO A 13 -38.40 12.31 4.68
CA PRO A 13 -38.00 11.50 5.82
C PRO A 13 -36.56 11.84 6.19
N PRO A 14 -36.20 11.91 7.49
CA PRO A 14 -34.84 12.21 7.88
C PRO A 14 -33.90 11.24 7.16
N SER A 15 -32.96 11.80 6.41
CA SER A 15 -31.80 11.07 5.91
C SER A 15 -31.16 10.39 7.11
N VAL A 16 -31.32 9.08 7.22
CA VAL A 16 -30.60 8.28 8.20
C VAL A 16 -29.15 8.33 7.74
N ALA A 17 -28.38 9.28 8.28
CA ALA A 17 -26.94 9.29 8.14
C ALA A 17 -26.44 7.89 8.54
N ALA A 18 -25.87 7.16 7.59
CA ALA A 18 -25.32 5.83 7.85
C ALA A 18 -24.34 5.93 9.03
N GLU A 19 -24.51 5.07 10.04
CA GLU A 19 -23.61 5.02 11.20
C GLU A 19 -22.14 4.93 10.75
N PRO A 20 -21.21 5.62 11.44
CA PRO A 20 -19.80 5.63 11.05
C PRO A 20 -19.22 4.21 11.06
N THR A 21 -18.80 3.74 9.87
CA THR A 21 -18.16 2.42 9.66
C THR A 21 -16.65 2.45 9.92
N SER A 22 -16.14 3.53 10.50
CA SER A 22 -14.72 3.70 10.76
C SER A 22 -14.25 2.81 11.91
N VAL A 23 -13.15 2.09 11.72
CA VAL A 23 -12.56 1.23 12.77
C VAL A 23 -11.09 1.56 12.96
N GLU A 24 -10.64 1.49 14.22
CA GLU A 24 -9.23 1.63 14.60
C GLU A 24 -8.70 0.30 15.14
N PHE A 25 -7.58 -0.16 14.60
CA PHE A 25 -6.82 -1.30 15.11
C PHE A 25 -5.48 -0.82 15.66
N ARG A 26 -5.07 -1.36 16.80
CA ARG A 26 -3.78 -1.04 17.42
C ARG A 26 -2.92 -2.29 17.50
N GLY A 27 -1.66 -2.16 17.10
CA GLY A 27 -0.64 -3.16 17.34
C GLY A 27 -0.50 -3.44 18.83
N SER A 28 -0.45 -4.72 19.19
CA SER A 28 -0.19 -5.11 20.57
C SER A 28 1.24 -4.74 20.97
N LYS A 29 1.43 -4.25 22.20
CA LYS A 29 2.78 -4.05 22.74
C LYS A 29 3.45 -5.42 22.88
N GLY A 30 4.47 -5.65 22.05
CA GLY A 30 5.23 -6.89 22.04
C GLY A 30 6.50 -6.82 22.91
N SER A 31 7.16 -7.96 23.08
CA SER A 31 8.49 -8.01 23.67
C SER A 31 9.49 -7.22 22.82
N VAL A 32 10.25 -6.32 23.45
CA VAL A 32 11.30 -5.53 22.81
C VAL A 32 12.34 -6.42 22.14
N VAL A 33 12.72 -7.52 22.80
CA VAL A 33 13.70 -8.49 22.27
C VAL A 33 13.20 -9.09 20.95
N HIS A 34 11.96 -9.56 20.93
CA HIS A 34 11.35 -10.11 19.72
C HIS A 34 11.14 -9.05 18.63
N GLY A 35 10.80 -7.81 19.02
CA GLY A 35 10.69 -6.69 18.08
C GLY A 35 12.01 -6.40 17.38
N VAL A 36 13.10 -6.27 18.15
CA VAL A 36 14.45 -6.04 17.61
C VAL A 36 14.90 -7.21 16.74
N LEU A 37 14.70 -8.45 17.20
CA LEU A 37 15.06 -9.64 16.43
C LEU A 37 14.28 -9.69 15.10
N ALA A 38 12.98 -9.40 15.11
CA ALA A 38 12.18 -9.30 13.88
C ALA A 38 12.72 -8.25 12.91
N MET A 39 13.15 -7.07 13.40
CA MET A 39 13.75 -6.03 12.55
C MET A 39 15.09 -6.46 11.96
N ILE A 40 15.94 -7.12 12.75
CA ILE A 40 17.23 -7.64 12.27
C ILE A 40 17.01 -8.69 11.19
N VAL A 41 16.12 -9.65 11.41
CA VAL A 41 15.83 -10.69 10.42
C VAL A 41 15.20 -10.09 9.17
N TRP A 42 14.24 -9.19 9.31
CA TRP A 42 13.52 -8.61 8.18
C TRP A 42 14.36 -7.65 7.34
N LEU A 43 15.09 -6.73 7.98
CA LEU A 43 15.71 -5.58 7.32
C LEU A 43 17.25 -5.64 7.36
N GLY A 44 17.83 -6.36 8.32
CA GLY A 44 19.27 -6.47 8.50
C GLY A 44 20.00 -7.12 7.31
N GLY A 45 19.30 -7.94 6.52
CA GLY A 45 19.86 -8.55 5.31
C GLY A 45 20.36 -7.53 4.27
N ILE A 46 19.75 -6.35 4.20
CA ILE A 46 20.18 -5.28 3.27
C ILE A 46 21.58 -4.81 3.66
N HIS A 47 21.76 -4.41 4.91
CA HIS A 47 23.06 -3.95 5.42
C HIS A 47 24.08 -5.07 5.48
N PHE A 48 23.67 -6.30 5.83
CA PHE A 48 24.55 -7.47 5.78
C PHE A 48 25.18 -7.64 4.40
N ASN A 49 24.37 -7.61 3.33
CA ASN A 49 24.88 -7.71 1.97
C ASN A 49 25.84 -6.56 1.63
N ILE A 50 25.53 -5.33 2.04
CA ILE A 50 26.40 -4.17 1.83
C ILE A 50 27.74 -4.37 2.55
N VAL A 51 27.73 -4.79 3.81
CA VAL A 51 28.94 -5.05 4.60
C VAL A 51 29.77 -6.15 3.96
N VAL A 52 29.15 -7.25 3.50
CA VAL A 52 29.86 -8.34 2.80
C VAL A 52 30.54 -7.82 1.53
N VAL A 53 29.85 -7.02 0.71
CA VAL A 53 30.43 -6.46 -0.52
C VAL A 53 31.57 -5.48 -0.21
N VAL A 54 31.36 -4.55 0.73
CA VAL A 54 32.39 -3.55 1.09
C VAL A 54 33.59 -4.21 1.75
N ALA A 55 33.38 -5.10 2.72
CA ALA A 55 34.48 -5.80 3.40
C ALA A 55 35.26 -6.69 2.44
N SER A 56 34.58 -7.43 1.55
CA SER A 56 35.29 -8.23 0.54
C SER A 56 36.10 -7.39 -0.43
N PHE A 57 35.62 -6.21 -0.81
CA PHE A 57 36.38 -5.28 -1.65
C PHE A 57 37.62 -4.73 -0.92
N LEU A 58 37.50 -4.41 0.37
CA LEU A 58 38.57 -3.79 1.15
C LEU A 58 39.64 -4.78 1.64
N PHE A 59 39.25 -6.02 1.96
CA PHE A 59 40.11 -6.96 2.68
C PHE A 59 40.51 -8.21 1.89
N LEU A 60 39.91 -8.47 0.72
CA LEU A 60 40.25 -9.66 -0.08
C LEU A 60 40.98 -9.28 -1.38
N PRO A 61 41.84 -10.16 -1.90
CA PRO A 61 42.36 -10.01 -3.26
C PRO A 61 41.22 -9.95 -4.28
N LEU A 62 41.41 -9.17 -5.35
CA LEU A 62 40.38 -8.89 -6.35
C LEU A 62 39.65 -10.14 -6.91
N PRO A 63 40.31 -11.30 -7.17
CA PRO A 63 39.59 -12.51 -7.60
C PRO A 63 38.59 -13.03 -6.57
N HIS A 64 38.92 -12.96 -5.27
CA HIS A 64 38.03 -13.40 -4.19
C HIS A 64 36.86 -12.43 -4.00
N PHE A 65 37.08 -11.13 -4.17
CA PHE A 65 35.99 -10.16 -4.21
C PHE A 65 34.96 -10.51 -5.31
N PHE A 66 35.42 -10.79 -6.53
CA PHE A 66 34.52 -11.21 -7.61
C PHE A 66 33.86 -12.57 -7.33
N ALA A 67 34.55 -13.50 -6.67
CA ALA A 67 33.95 -14.75 -6.22
C ALA A 67 32.81 -14.51 -5.21
N VAL A 68 32.98 -13.57 -4.28
CA VAL A 68 31.92 -13.15 -3.34
C VAL A 68 30.74 -12.53 -4.08
N LEU A 69 30.97 -11.64 -5.06
CA LEU A 69 29.90 -11.11 -5.90
C LEU A 69 29.16 -12.21 -6.66
N GLY A 70 29.89 -13.15 -7.26
CA GLY A 70 29.32 -14.32 -7.95
C GLY A 70 28.46 -15.16 -7.01
N LEU A 71 28.92 -15.42 -5.78
CA LEU A 71 28.16 -16.16 -4.77
C LEU A 71 26.87 -15.43 -4.37
N LEU A 72 26.92 -14.11 -4.17
CA LEU A 72 25.72 -13.31 -3.89
C LEU A 72 24.74 -13.39 -5.05
N VAL A 73 25.20 -13.31 -6.30
CA VAL A 73 24.34 -13.52 -7.48
C VAL A 73 23.72 -14.91 -7.47
N ILE A 74 24.48 -15.97 -7.18
CA ILE A 74 23.92 -17.33 -7.06
C ILE A 74 22.78 -17.38 -6.02
N PHE A 75 22.93 -16.73 -4.86
CA PHE A 75 21.86 -16.64 -3.87
C PHE A 75 20.61 -15.88 -4.38
N THR A 76 20.74 -15.01 -5.38
CA THR A 76 19.58 -14.37 -6.05
C THR A 76 18.86 -15.27 -7.04
N LEU A 77 19.51 -16.35 -7.49
CA LEU A 77 18.95 -17.28 -8.49
C LEU A 77 18.27 -18.50 -7.88
N ILE A 78 18.42 -18.73 -6.57
CA ILE A 78 17.74 -19.85 -5.89
C ILE A 78 16.21 -19.75 -6.08
N PRO A 79 15.52 -20.80 -6.51
CA PRO A 79 14.06 -20.75 -6.60
C PRO A 79 13.43 -20.50 -5.23
N ILE A 80 12.40 -19.64 -5.17
CA ILE A 80 11.65 -19.37 -3.94
C ILE A 80 10.34 -20.14 -4.02
N ASP A 81 10.05 -20.91 -3.00
CA ASP A 81 8.71 -21.46 -2.77
C ASP A 81 7.90 -20.47 -1.93
N ASP A 82 6.95 -19.78 -2.58
CA ASP A 82 6.00 -18.85 -1.94
C ASP A 82 5.16 -19.54 -0.86
N ASN A 83 4.98 -20.85 -0.94
CA ASN A 83 4.15 -21.64 -0.02
C ASN A 83 4.96 -22.36 1.07
N SER A 84 6.24 -22.03 1.22
CA SER A 84 7.11 -22.65 2.22
C SER A 84 6.54 -22.47 3.64
N ASN A 85 6.33 -23.58 4.36
CA ASN A 85 5.88 -23.55 5.76
C ASN A 85 6.81 -22.71 6.65
N LEU A 86 8.12 -22.86 6.47
CA LEU A 86 9.13 -22.07 7.19
C LEU A 86 8.99 -20.58 6.85
N GLY A 87 8.87 -20.27 5.56
CA GLY A 87 8.71 -18.91 5.08
C GLY A 87 7.48 -18.21 5.63
N GLN A 88 6.35 -18.91 5.63
CA GLN A 88 5.10 -18.40 6.21
C GLN A 88 5.16 -18.23 7.73
N GLN A 89 5.82 -19.14 8.45
CA GLN A 89 6.05 -18.99 9.89
C GLN A 89 6.92 -17.76 10.18
N LEU A 90 7.97 -17.55 9.38
CA LEU A 90 8.83 -16.38 9.49
C LEU A 90 8.07 -15.08 9.18
N ALA A 91 7.27 -15.05 8.11
CA ALA A 91 6.44 -13.90 7.76
C ALA A 91 5.45 -13.57 8.89
N ARG A 92 4.77 -14.56 9.46
CA ARG A 92 3.87 -14.38 10.63
C ARG A 92 4.62 -13.83 11.84
N TYR A 93 5.81 -14.35 12.13
CA TYR A 93 6.64 -13.86 13.23
C TYR A 93 7.02 -12.38 13.02
N ILE A 94 7.50 -12.02 11.83
CA ILE A 94 7.88 -10.64 11.50
C ILE A 94 6.67 -9.72 11.63
N CYS A 95 5.53 -10.05 11.00
CA CYS A 95 4.31 -9.24 11.06
C CYS A 95 3.85 -9.00 12.51
N LYS A 96 3.80 -10.06 13.33
CA LYS A 96 3.39 -9.97 14.73
C LYS A 96 4.28 -9.03 15.55
N HIS A 97 5.59 -9.12 15.38
CA HIS A 97 6.54 -8.37 16.22
C HIS A 97 6.89 -7.00 15.66
N ALA A 98 6.79 -6.79 14.35
CA ALA A 98 6.95 -5.49 13.70
C ALA A 98 5.90 -4.48 14.16
N CYS A 99 4.64 -4.89 14.26
CA CYS A 99 3.54 -4.04 14.74
C CYS A 99 3.63 -3.68 16.23
N GLY A 100 4.47 -4.38 17.00
CA GLY A 100 4.79 -4.01 18.38
C GLY A 100 6.08 -3.18 18.49
N TYR A 101 7.05 -3.43 17.60
CA TYR A 101 8.29 -2.65 17.52
C TYR A 101 8.02 -1.21 17.09
N PHE A 102 7.23 -1.04 16.05
CA PHE A 102 6.61 0.23 15.69
C PHE A 102 5.23 0.23 16.30
N PRO A 103 4.86 1.18 17.17
CA PRO A 103 3.48 1.32 17.61
C PRO A 103 2.58 1.67 16.41
N VAL A 104 2.10 0.65 15.70
CA VAL A 104 1.25 0.81 14.51
C VAL A 104 -0.19 0.96 14.94
N THR A 105 -0.85 1.99 14.41
CA THR A 105 -2.30 2.16 14.48
C THR A 105 -2.85 2.17 13.06
N LEU A 106 -3.77 1.25 12.74
CA LEU A 106 -4.49 1.23 11.47
C LEU A 106 -5.86 1.87 11.66
N HIS A 107 -6.14 2.92 10.90
CA HIS A 107 -7.46 3.55 10.78
C HIS A 107 -8.07 3.14 9.45
N VAL A 108 -9.31 2.66 9.46
CA VAL A 108 -10.04 2.30 8.24
C VAL A 108 -11.33 3.12 8.24
N GLU A 109 -11.51 3.99 7.25
CA GLU A 109 -12.68 4.89 7.19
C GLU A 109 -13.99 4.15 6.91
N ASP A 110 -13.92 3.03 6.19
CA ASP A 110 -15.06 2.18 5.88
C ASP A 110 -14.69 0.69 5.93
N ILE A 111 -14.74 0.09 7.12
CA ILE A 111 -14.39 -1.33 7.28
C ILE A 111 -15.38 -2.24 6.56
N LYS A 112 -16.64 -1.80 6.40
CA LYS A 112 -17.71 -2.60 5.82
C LYS A 112 -17.42 -2.83 4.34
N ALA A 113 -16.86 -1.86 3.63
CA ALA A 113 -16.45 -2.04 2.24
C ALA A 113 -15.49 -3.24 2.01
N PHE A 114 -14.77 -3.68 3.04
CA PHE A 114 -13.82 -4.79 2.99
C PHE A 114 -14.32 -6.08 3.66
N ASP A 115 -15.62 -6.19 3.94
CA ASP A 115 -16.23 -7.42 4.48
C ASP A 115 -16.43 -8.46 3.36
N PRO A 116 -15.70 -9.58 3.36
CA PRO A 116 -15.84 -10.60 2.32
C PRO A 116 -17.11 -11.45 2.47
N ASN A 117 -17.83 -11.32 3.59
CA ASN A 117 -19.00 -12.12 3.91
C ASN A 117 -20.33 -11.36 3.72
N LYS A 118 -20.30 -10.08 3.31
CA LYS A 118 -21.51 -9.27 3.11
C LYS A 118 -21.78 -8.97 1.64
N ALA A 119 -22.94 -9.40 1.16
CA ALA A 119 -23.59 -8.81 0.00
C ALA A 119 -24.27 -7.50 0.45
N TYR A 120 -23.83 -6.35 -0.05
CA TYR A 120 -24.36 -5.05 0.36
C TYR A 120 -25.65 -4.68 -0.39
N GLU A 121 -26.59 -4.06 0.31
CA GLU A 121 -27.83 -3.51 -0.25
C GLU A 121 -27.57 -2.17 -0.97
N PRO A 122 -28.24 -1.91 -2.11
CA PRO A 122 -27.97 -0.74 -2.93
C PRO A 122 -28.38 0.57 -2.23
N GLN A 123 -27.47 1.54 -2.19
CA GLN A 123 -27.84 2.92 -1.85
C GLN A 123 -28.28 3.70 -3.11
N PRO A 124 -29.33 4.54 -3.01
CA PRO A 124 -29.77 5.37 -4.13
C PRO A 124 -28.75 6.47 -4.42
N VAL A 125 -28.21 6.48 -5.63
CA VAL A 125 -27.41 7.60 -6.15
C VAL A 125 -28.37 8.61 -6.76
N VAL A 126 -28.42 9.82 -6.19
CA VAL A 126 -29.16 10.96 -6.75
C VAL A 126 -28.23 11.73 -7.68
N CYS A 127 -28.39 11.55 -8.99
CA CYS A 127 -27.78 12.44 -9.98
C CYS A 127 -28.69 13.67 -10.14
N THR A 128 -28.26 14.83 -9.70
CA THR A 128 -28.87 16.10 -10.12
C THR A 128 -28.18 16.56 -11.40
N ASP A 129 -28.85 16.40 -12.54
CA ASP A 129 -28.52 17.17 -13.74
C ASP A 129 -29.50 18.34 -13.83
N ASP A 130 -28.92 19.53 -13.86
CA ASP A 130 -29.60 20.80 -14.03
C ASP A 130 -29.88 20.97 -15.52
N SER A 131 -31.13 20.79 -15.93
CA SER A 131 -31.84 21.40 -17.09
C SER A 131 -32.94 20.48 -17.65
N SER A 132 -34.17 20.81 -17.25
CA SER A 132 -35.43 20.70 -18.01
C SER A 132 -35.40 20.04 -19.41
N LEU A 133 -35.93 18.82 -19.55
CA LEU A 133 -37.12 18.50 -20.39
C LEU A 133 -37.52 17.02 -20.24
N PHE A 134 -38.83 16.77 -20.12
CA PHE A 134 -39.48 15.46 -20.14
C PHE A 134 -39.07 14.61 -21.37
N ILE A 135 -38.29 13.55 -21.17
CA ILE A 135 -38.33 12.34 -22.02
C ILE A 135 -38.13 11.12 -21.12
N LEU A 136 -39.12 10.24 -21.10
CA LEU A 136 -39.07 8.91 -20.49
C LEU A 136 -38.09 8.03 -21.30
N VAL A 137 -36.79 8.25 -21.13
CA VAL A 137 -35.76 7.31 -21.61
C VAL A 137 -35.59 6.26 -20.53
N LEU A 138 -35.94 5.01 -20.86
CA LEU A 138 -35.50 3.81 -20.15
C LEU A 138 -33.97 3.77 -20.20
N VAL A 139 -33.32 4.54 -19.32
CA VAL A 139 -31.88 4.45 -19.09
C VAL A 139 -31.67 3.10 -18.44
N LYS A 140 -30.99 2.22 -19.18
CA LYS A 140 -30.52 0.94 -18.67
C LYS A 140 -29.57 1.23 -17.51
N VAL A 141 -30.11 1.21 -16.30
CA VAL A 141 -29.39 1.36 -15.04
C VAL A 141 -28.34 0.27 -15.02
N THR A 142 -27.07 0.63 -15.21
CA THR A 142 -25.98 -0.32 -15.01
C THR A 142 -25.71 -0.35 -13.51
N VAL A 143 -26.41 -1.26 -12.85
CA VAL A 143 -26.22 -1.61 -11.43
C VAL A 143 -24.82 -2.20 -11.25
N THR A 144 -24.00 -1.63 -10.37
CA THR A 144 -22.83 -2.34 -9.83
C THR A 144 -22.79 -2.21 -8.31
N ASN A 145 -23.48 -3.14 -7.65
CA ASN A 145 -23.22 -3.56 -6.27
C ASN A 145 -22.01 -4.48 -6.28
N THR A 146 -21.03 -4.32 -5.36
CA THR A 146 -20.18 -5.42 -4.90
C THR A 146 -19.47 -5.03 -3.60
N SER A 147 -19.40 -5.96 -2.64
CA SER A 147 -18.28 -6.03 -1.68
C SER A 147 -16.97 -5.78 -2.41
N VAL A 148 -16.01 -5.07 -1.82
CA VAL A 148 -14.68 -5.01 -2.40
C VAL A 148 -13.98 -6.34 -2.16
N ASP A 149 -14.27 -7.34 -2.98
CA ASP A 149 -13.62 -8.65 -2.88
C ASP A 149 -12.11 -8.47 -3.03
N HIS A 150 -11.70 -7.64 -4.00
CA HIS A 150 -10.30 -7.29 -4.27
C HIS A 150 -10.16 -5.84 -4.75
N ALA A 151 -9.16 -5.13 -4.24
CA ALA A 151 -8.92 -3.71 -4.54
C ALA A 151 -7.48 -3.43 -4.99
N VAL A 152 -7.29 -2.23 -5.55
CA VAL A 152 -5.96 -1.66 -5.77
C VAL A 152 -5.71 -0.57 -4.73
N PHE A 153 -4.83 -0.85 -3.78
CA PHE A 153 -4.46 0.08 -2.72
C PHE A 153 -3.29 0.94 -3.19
N GLY A 154 -3.47 2.26 -3.28
CA GLY A 154 -2.36 3.19 -3.54
C GLY A 154 -1.80 3.70 -2.22
N TYR A 155 -0.60 3.23 -1.86
CA TYR A 155 0.05 3.49 -0.58
C TYR A 155 1.09 4.61 -0.69
N GLU A 156 1.00 5.59 0.21
CA GLU A 156 1.93 6.71 0.35
C GLU A 156 2.30 6.97 1.83
N PRO A 157 3.39 7.72 2.10
CA PRO A 157 4.45 8.11 1.20
C PRO A 157 5.34 6.95 0.72
N HIS A 158 5.96 7.12 -0.44
CA HIS A 158 7.13 6.36 -0.90
C HIS A 158 8.38 6.77 -0.10
N SER A 159 8.56 6.22 1.11
CA SER A 159 9.74 6.44 1.97
C SER A 159 10.95 5.55 1.57
N VAL A 160 12.00 5.47 2.41
CA VAL A 160 13.16 4.58 2.18
C VAL A 160 12.70 3.13 2.04
N LEU A 161 11.82 2.70 2.95
CA LEU A 161 11.13 1.43 2.92
C LEU A 161 9.69 1.66 3.40
N PRO A 162 8.66 1.25 2.64
CA PRO A 162 7.25 1.43 3.00
C PRO A 162 6.80 0.43 4.09
N ILE A 163 7.50 0.41 5.22
CA ILE A 163 7.35 -0.59 6.31
C ILE A 163 5.91 -0.66 6.82
N GLY A 164 5.21 0.47 6.88
CA GLY A 164 3.83 0.54 7.36
C GLY A 164 2.83 -0.26 6.51
N SER A 165 3.15 -0.64 5.27
CA SER A 165 2.28 -1.49 4.46
C SER A 165 2.05 -2.87 5.08
N ILE A 166 2.93 -3.30 6.00
CA ILE A 166 2.76 -4.55 6.76
C ILE A 166 1.45 -4.59 7.54
N ALA A 167 0.90 -3.43 7.93
CA ALA A 167 -0.39 -3.32 8.61
C ALA A 167 -1.58 -3.83 7.78
N LEU A 168 -1.41 -3.97 6.46
CA LEU A 168 -2.41 -4.50 5.53
C LEU A 168 -2.21 -6.00 5.24
N ASN A 169 -1.16 -6.62 5.77
CA ASN A 169 -0.89 -8.04 5.57
C ASN A 169 -1.77 -8.88 6.50
N GLU A 170 -2.32 -9.98 5.96
CA GLU A 170 -3.20 -10.91 6.68
C GLU A 170 -2.65 -11.38 8.05
N PRO A 171 -1.35 -11.73 8.19
CA PRO A 171 -0.80 -12.13 9.48
C PRO A 171 -0.87 -11.11 10.62
N THR A 172 -1.09 -9.83 10.32
CA THR A 172 -1.28 -8.81 11.37
C THR A 172 -2.67 -8.87 12.00
N GLY A 173 -3.65 -9.40 11.27
CA GLY A 173 -5.03 -9.54 11.73
C GLY A 173 -5.81 -8.22 11.85
N PHE A 174 -5.28 -7.09 11.37
CA PHE A 174 -6.00 -5.81 11.44
C PHE A 174 -7.13 -5.72 10.42
N MET A 175 -6.90 -6.17 9.20
CA MET A 175 -7.90 -6.21 8.14
C MET A 175 -7.91 -7.59 7.50
N HIS A 176 -9.09 -8.12 7.23
CA HIS A 176 -9.22 -9.44 6.61
C HIS A 176 -9.08 -9.32 5.09
N LEU A 177 -7.82 -9.30 4.62
CA LEU A 177 -7.45 -9.30 3.20
C LEU A 177 -6.76 -10.63 2.85
N PRO A 178 -7.51 -11.73 2.62
CA PRO A 178 -6.95 -13.10 2.55
C PRO A 178 -5.99 -13.33 1.38
N LYS A 179 -6.07 -12.50 0.34
CA LYS A 179 -5.18 -12.53 -0.82
C LYS A 179 -4.66 -11.13 -1.10
N VAL A 180 -3.51 -10.79 -0.54
CA VAL A 180 -2.86 -9.49 -0.76
C VAL A 180 -1.47 -9.68 -1.35
N LYS A 181 -1.08 -8.85 -2.32
CA LYS A 181 0.30 -8.73 -2.80
C LYS A 181 0.73 -7.28 -2.77
N THR A 182 1.91 -7.01 -2.19
CA THR A 182 2.54 -5.68 -2.25
C THR A 182 3.48 -5.63 -3.44
N LEU A 183 3.21 -4.76 -4.41
CA LEU A 183 4.01 -4.65 -5.62
C LEU A 183 5.14 -3.63 -5.42
N ALA A 184 6.37 -4.12 -5.50
CA ALA A 184 7.59 -3.35 -5.22
C ALA A 184 8.54 -3.33 -6.42
N SER A 185 9.56 -2.47 -6.37
CA SER A 185 10.58 -2.38 -7.42
C SER A 185 11.32 -3.71 -7.63
N ASN A 186 11.64 -4.05 -8.87
CA ASN A 186 12.40 -5.25 -9.21
C ASN A 186 13.75 -5.34 -8.47
N ALA A 187 14.36 -4.20 -8.10
CA ALA A 187 15.60 -4.15 -7.33
C ALA A 187 15.49 -4.93 -5.99
N ALA A 188 14.29 -4.94 -5.38
CA ALA A 188 14.01 -5.68 -4.16
C ALA A 188 14.26 -7.20 -4.31
N PHE A 189 14.01 -7.73 -5.51
CA PHE A 189 14.11 -9.15 -5.83
C PHE A 189 15.49 -9.58 -6.33
N HIS A 190 16.42 -8.62 -6.49
CA HIS A 190 17.83 -8.88 -6.76
C HIS A 190 18.71 -8.76 -5.52
N THR A 191 18.13 -8.59 -4.34
CA THR A 191 18.87 -8.51 -3.07
C THR A 191 18.94 -9.91 -2.43
N PRO A 192 20.13 -10.52 -2.30
CA PRO A 192 20.31 -11.84 -1.68
C PRO A 192 19.70 -11.90 -0.27
N PHE A 193 19.16 -13.05 0.13
CA PHE A 193 18.45 -13.30 1.41
C PHE A 193 17.14 -12.51 1.58
N VAL A 194 17.19 -11.18 1.44
CA VAL A 194 16.07 -10.24 1.58
C VAL A 194 14.92 -10.60 0.66
N ARG A 195 15.20 -10.97 -0.60
CA ARG A 195 14.15 -11.35 -1.55
C ARG A 195 13.28 -12.53 -1.06
N HIS A 196 13.85 -13.50 -0.33
CA HIS A 196 13.08 -14.65 0.16
C HIS A 196 12.10 -14.20 1.25
N ILE A 197 12.60 -13.41 2.20
CA ILE A 197 11.80 -12.87 3.29
C ILE A 197 10.66 -12.01 2.73
N TRP A 198 10.97 -11.11 1.81
CA TRP A 198 9.98 -10.23 1.20
C TRP A 198 8.95 -10.97 0.36
N THR A 199 9.36 -11.98 -0.41
CA THR A 199 8.42 -12.86 -1.14
C THR A 199 7.46 -13.57 -0.17
N TRP A 200 7.96 -14.15 0.92
CA TRP A 200 7.12 -14.81 1.93
C TRP A 200 6.21 -13.83 2.69
N MET A 201 6.60 -12.56 2.77
CA MET A 201 5.76 -11.47 3.30
C MET A 201 4.75 -10.92 2.29
N GLY A 202 4.66 -11.52 1.09
CA GLY A 202 3.68 -11.15 0.07
C GLY A 202 4.13 -10.05 -0.89
N LEU A 203 5.42 -9.70 -0.93
CA LEU A 203 5.93 -8.78 -1.93
C LEU A 203 6.09 -9.48 -3.28
N ALA A 204 5.78 -8.77 -4.36
CA ALA A 204 6.02 -9.23 -5.72
C ALA A 204 6.53 -8.09 -6.62
N PRO A 205 7.20 -8.40 -7.76
CA PRO A 205 7.69 -7.37 -8.67
C PRO A 205 6.54 -6.57 -9.30
N ALA A 206 6.67 -5.24 -9.33
CA ALA A 206 5.68 -4.31 -9.87
C ALA A 206 5.70 -4.22 -11.41
N SER A 207 5.61 -5.35 -12.10
CA SER A 207 5.39 -5.41 -13.54
C SER A 207 3.90 -5.35 -13.87
N ARG A 208 3.55 -4.86 -15.07
CA ARG A 208 2.15 -4.86 -15.53
C ARG A 208 1.59 -6.29 -15.59
N GLU A 209 2.39 -7.24 -16.05
CA GLU A 209 2.01 -8.65 -16.14
C GLU A 209 1.65 -9.24 -14.78
N ASN A 210 2.53 -9.09 -13.79
CA ASN A 210 2.28 -9.56 -12.43
C ASN A 210 1.04 -8.91 -11.84
N PHE A 211 0.90 -7.59 -12.02
CA PHE A 211 -0.24 -6.85 -11.49
C PHE A 211 -1.56 -7.39 -12.07
N LEU A 212 -1.65 -7.56 -13.39
CA LEU A 212 -2.86 -8.12 -14.02
C LEU A 212 -3.11 -9.57 -13.56
N SER A 213 -2.08 -10.40 -13.53
CA SER A 213 -2.16 -11.81 -13.10
C SER A 213 -2.67 -11.94 -11.67
N PHE A 214 -2.18 -11.12 -10.74
CA PHE A 214 -2.65 -11.13 -9.36
C PHE A 214 -4.10 -10.67 -9.23
N LEU A 215 -4.49 -9.60 -9.93
CA LEU A 215 -5.89 -9.16 -9.93
C LEU A 215 -6.82 -10.23 -10.52
N ASP A 216 -6.40 -10.94 -11.57
CA ASP A 216 -7.16 -12.04 -12.18
C ASP A 216 -7.25 -13.28 -11.27
N ALA A 217 -6.22 -13.55 -10.47
CA ALA A 217 -6.21 -14.62 -9.47
C ALA A 217 -6.96 -14.25 -8.16
N GLY A 218 -7.57 -13.07 -8.12
CA GLY A 218 -8.33 -12.56 -6.99
C GLY A 218 -7.42 -12.12 -5.84
N TYR A 219 -6.36 -11.39 -6.12
CA TYR A 219 -5.58 -10.70 -5.09
C TYR A 219 -5.92 -9.21 -5.08
N SER A 220 -6.01 -8.65 -3.88
CA SER A 220 -5.81 -7.23 -3.66
C SER A 220 -4.34 -6.87 -3.88
N CYS A 221 -4.07 -5.75 -4.53
CA CYS A 221 -2.71 -5.31 -4.85
C CYS A 221 -2.41 -3.97 -4.18
N ILE A 222 -1.30 -3.90 -3.44
CA ILE A 222 -0.81 -2.66 -2.84
C ILE A 222 0.31 -2.11 -3.72
N ILE A 223 0.15 -0.89 -4.21
CA ILE A 223 1.14 -0.16 -5.01
C ILE A 223 1.74 0.96 -4.18
N VAL A 224 3.06 0.95 -4.01
CA VAL A 224 3.81 2.07 -3.44
C VAL A 224 4.45 2.86 -4.58
N ALA A 225 3.89 4.02 -4.93
CA ALA A 225 4.31 4.77 -6.10
C ALA A 225 3.99 6.26 -6.00
N PHE A 226 4.87 7.11 -6.56
CA PHE A 226 4.61 8.53 -6.75
C PHE A 226 3.37 8.76 -7.63
N LEU A 227 2.28 9.19 -7.00
CA LEU A 227 0.94 9.18 -7.61
C LEU A 227 0.76 10.15 -8.78
N LYS A 228 1.44 11.29 -8.80
CA LYS A 228 1.27 12.30 -9.87
C LYS A 228 1.81 11.83 -11.22
N SER A 229 2.92 11.10 -11.20
CA SER A 229 3.65 10.71 -12.40
C SER A 229 3.23 9.32 -12.90
N ARG A 230 2.80 8.42 -12.00
CA ARG A 230 2.57 7.00 -12.30
C ARG A 230 1.08 6.65 -12.36
N ARG A 231 0.47 6.90 -13.51
CA ARG A 231 -0.96 6.60 -13.79
C ARG A 231 -1.26 5.13 -14.16
N GLY A 232 -0.24 4.27 -14.12
CA GLY A 232 -0.35 2.88 -14.58
C GLY A 232 -1.33 2.05 -13.75
N PHE A 233 -1.32 2.23 -12.43
CA PHE A 233 -2.20 1.49 -11.53
C PHE A 233 -3.67 1.89 -11.70
N VAL A 234 -3.96 3.18 -11.92
CA VAL A 234 -5.32 3.67 -12.23
C VAL A 234 -5.85 3.03 -13.50
N ARG A 235 -5.02 3.00 -14.55
CA ARG A 235 -5.39 2.33 -15.81
C ARG A 235 -5.71 0.85 -15.61
N ILE A 236 -4.85 0.13 -14.89
CA ILE A 236 -5.04 -1.30 -14.61
C ILE A 236 -6.31 -1.54 -13.78
N ALA A 237 -6.56 -0.69 -12.77
CA ALA A 237 -7.77 -0.72 -11.98
C ALA A 237 -9.02 -0.56 -12.85
N MET A 238 -9.01 0.40 -13.79
CA MET A 238 -10.09 0.60 -14.77
C MET A 238 -10.23 -0.58 -15.75
N GLU A 239 -9.13 -1.12 -16.28
CA GLU A 239 -9.13 -2.28 -17.18
C GLU A 239 -9.81 -3.49 -16.52
N LYS A 240 -9.57 -3.68 -15.22
CA LYS A 240 -10.12 -4.79 -14.43
C LYS A 240 -11.45 -4.48 -13.74
N GLY A 241 -11.85 -3.21 -13.67
CA GLY A 241 -13.02 -2.78 -12.91
C GLY A 241 -12.84 -3.02 -11.41
N LYS A 242 -11.65 -2.70 -10.87
CA LYS A 242 -11.31 -2.88 -9.45
C LYS A 242 -11.21 -1.52 -8.78
N PRO A 243 -11.80 -1.31 -7.59
CA PRO A 243 -11.78 -0.02 -6.94
C PRO A 243 -10.37 0.37 -6.51
N LEU A 244 -10.14 1.68 -6.47
CA LEU A 244 -8.90 2.28 -5.96
C LEU A 244 -9.08 2.68 -4.50
N VAL A 245 -8.16 2.32 -3.63
CA VAL A 245 -8.22 2.64 -2.20
C VAL A 245 -7.01 3.48 -1.82
N PRO A 246 -7.17 4.76 -1.42
CA PRO A 246 -6.06 5.57 -0.95
C PRO A 246 -5.59 5.09 0.43
N VAL A 247 -4.28 4.92 0.60
CA VAL A 247 -3.66 4.58 1.88
C VAL A 247 -2.54 5.56 2.17
N PHE A 248 -2.57 6.16 3.36
CA PHE A 248 -1.51 7.05 3.83
C PHE A 248 -0.92 6.55 5.15
N CYS A 249 0.41 6.57 5.30
CA CYS A 249 1.07 6.20 6.53
C CYS A 249 1.91 7.34 7.10
N PHE A 250 1.43 7.93 8.19
CA PHE A 250 2.17 8.91 8.99
C PHE A 250 3.25 8.21 9.81
N GLY A 251 4.37 8.91 10.07
CA GLY A 251 5.45 8.39 10.90
C GLY A 251 6.51 7.57 10.16
N GLN A 252 6.18 6.91 9.05
CA GLN A 252 7.12 6.00 8.37
C GLN A 252 8.42 6.68 7.92
N SER A 253 8.39 7.97 7.57
CA SER A 253 9.58 8.69 7.11
C SER A 253 10.63 8.93 8.21
N HIS A 254 10.29 8.67 9.48
CA HIS A 254 11.18 8.87 10.63
C HIS A 254 11.86 7.58 11.09
N VAL A 255 11.52 6.41 10.52
CA VAL A 255 12.07 5.11 10.95
C VAL A 255 13.53 4.90 10.51
N TYR A 256 14.01 5.68 9.55
CA TYR A 256 15.41 5.68 9.12
C TYR A 256 15.91 7.10 8.83
N LYS A 257 17.17 7.36 9.17
CA LYS A 257 17.94 8.46 8.58
C LYS A 257 18.56 7.95 7.28
N TRP A 258 18.69 8.83 6.30
CA TRP A 258 19.26 8.46 5.01
C TRP A 258 19.98 9.63 4.35
N TRP A 259 20.91 9.28 3.48
CA TRP A 259 21.63 10.21 2.62
C TRP A 259 21.78 9.59 1.22
N LYS A 260 21.67 10.42 0.20
CA LYS A 260 21.95 10.04 -1.18
C LYS A 260 22.72 11.15 -1.88
N PRO A 261 23.57 10.83 -2.87
CA PRO A 261 24.19 11.83 -3.72
C PRO A 261 23.16 12.68 -4.49
N SER A 262 23.59 13.87 -4.92
CA SER A 262 22.82 14.78 -5.78
C SER A 262 23.58 15.10 -7.05
N GLY A 263 22.86 15.48 -8.11
CA GLY A 263 23.45 15.92 -9.39
C GLY A 263 23.03 15.08 -10.60
N ASN A 264 23.37 15.59 -11.78
CA ASN A 264 22.93 15.02 -13.06
C ASN A 264 23.48 13.60 -13.31
N LEU A 265 24.77 13.37 -13.02
CA LEU A 265 25.41 12.06 -13.20
C LEU A 265 24.74 10.99 -12.33
N TYR A 266 24.54 11.29 -11.05
CA TYR A 266 23.84 10.39 -10.15
C TYR A 266 22.41 10.11 -10.64
N GLY A 267 21.71 11.14 -11.13
CA GLY A 267 20.39 10.98 -11.76
C GLY A 267 20.41 10.07 -13.00
N GLN A 268 21.44 10.17 -13.85
CA GLN A 268 21.63 9.28 -15.00
C GLN A 268 21.85 7.83 -14.56
N ILE A 269 22.70 7.61 -13.55
CA ILE A 269 22.93 6.27 -12.98
C ILE A 269 21.62 5.70 -12.44
N CYS A 270 20.88 6.46 -11.63
CA CYS A 270 19.61 6.00 -11.06
C CYS A 270 18.60 5.58 -12.13
N ARG A 271 18.54 6.32 -13.26
CA ARG A 271 17.68 5.97 -14.39
C ARG A 271 18.14 4.70 -15.09
N ALA A 272 19.45 4.53 -15.29
CA ALA A 272 20.02 3.36 -15.94
C ALA A 272 19.74 2.06 -15.15
N ILE A 273 19.92 2.11 -13.83
CA ILE A 273 19.73 0.94 -12.96
C ILE A 273 18.29 0.81 -12.41
N LYS A 274 17.40 1.75 -12.72
CA LYS A 274 16.00 1.83 -12.24
C LYS A 274 15.87 1.72 -10.72
N PHE A 275 16.86 2.24 -10.01
CA PHE A 275 16.99 2.20 -8.55
C PHE A 275 17.71 3.45 -8.06
N THR A 276 17.49 3.86 -6.81
CA THR A 276 18.15 5.04 -6.22
C THR A 276 19.11 4.57 -5.12
N PRO A 277 20.41 4.41 -5.40
CA PRO A 277 21.38 3.97 -4.40
C PRO A 277 21.50 4.98 -3.28
N MET A 278 21.17 4.59 -2.06
CA MET A 278 21.23 5.46 -0.89
C MET A 278 21.78 4.71 0.31
N ILE A 279 22.38 5.47 1.23
CA ILE A 279 22.84 4.96 2.52
C ILE A 279 21.79 5.34 3.54
N PHE A 280 21.34 4.38 4.34
CA PHE A 280 20.36 4.62 5.39
C PHE A 280 20.71 3.83 6.66
N TRP A 281 20.37 4.39 7.82
CA TRP A 281 20.72 3.86 9.13
C TRP A 281 19.67 4.23 10.17
N GLY A 282 19.54 3.37 11.16
CA GLY A 282 18.61 3.54 12.27
C GLY A 282 19.35 3.72 13.60
N VAL A 283 18.89 3.02 14.63
CA VAL A 283 19.36 3.14 16.02
C VAL A 283 20.86 2.92 16.09
N LEU A 284 21.59 3.85 16.71
CA LEU A 284 23.06 3.81 16.86
C LEU A 284 23.84 3.64 15.54
N GLY A 285 23.29 4.10 14.42
CA GLY A 285 23.90 3.91 13.10
C GLY A 285 23.76 2.48 12.54
N SER A 286 22.99 1.63 13.22
CA SER A 286 22.80 0.23 12.84
C SER A 286 21.72 0.06 11.74
N PRO A 287 21.55 -1.16 11.22
CA PRO A 287 20.45 -1.52 10.32
C PRO A 287 19.06 -1.46 10.96
N VAL A 288 18.98 -1.42 12.28
CA VAL A 288 17.71 -1.52 13.02
C VAL A 288 16.99 -0.17 13.01
N PRO A 289 15.76 -0.08 12.47
CA PRO A 289 15.02 1.19 12.33
C PRO A 289 14.71 1.83 13.68
N TYR A 290 14.50 3.15 13.72
CA TYR A 290 14.02 3.82 14.94
C TYR A 290 12.59 3.35 15.28
N PRO A 291 12.28 3.01 16.55
CA PRO A 291 10.94 2.61 16.98
C PRO A 291 10.01 3.82 17.04
N HIS A 292 9.59 4.29 15.87
CA HIS A 292 8.73 5.46 15.70
C HIS A 292 7.26 5.03 15.49
N PRO A 293 6.27 5.65 16.16
CA PRO A 293 4.85 5.35 15.94
C PRO A 293 4.44 5.56 14.48
N MET A 294 3.57 4.68 13.98
CA MET A 294 3.03 4.80 12.62
C MET A 294 1.51 4.78 12.65
N HIS A 295 0.89 5.73 11.96
CA HIS A 295 -0.56 5.74 11.75
C HIS A 295 -0.83 5.45 10.28
N VAL A 296 -1.26 4.24 9.99
CA VAL A 296 -1.69 3.82 8.65
C VAL A 296 -3.17 4.12 8.54
N VAL A 297 -3.58 4.86 7.52
CA VAL A 297 -4.96 5.26 7.28
C VAL A 297 -5.38 4.72 5.94
N VAL A 298 -6.48 3.97 5.91
CA VAL A 298 -7.10 3.38 4.73
C VAL A 298 -8.39 4.14 4.48
N GLY A 299 -8.45 4.85 3.36
CA GLY A 299 -9.63 5.62 2.97
C GLY A 299 -10.70 4.75 2.35
N ARG A 300 -11.80 5.40 1.97
CA ARG A 300 -12.91 4.74 1.26
C ARG A 300 -12.51 4.29 -0.15
N PRO A 301 -13.05 3.17 -0.66
CA PRO A 301 -12.84 2.77 -2.04
C PRO A 301 -13.44 3.78 -3.03
N ILE A 302 -12.71 4.04 -4.11
CA ILE A 302 -13.14 4.82 -5.26
C ILE A 302 -13.51 3.84 -6.35
N GLU A 303 -14.81 3.72 -6.62
CA GLU A 303 -15.32 2.86 -7.67
C GLU A 303 -14.93 3.37 -9.04
N VAL A 304 -14.55 2.44 -9.92
CA VAL A 304 -14.14 2.75 -11.29
C VAL A 304 -15.00 1.96 -12.26
N LYS A 305 -15.45 2.63 -13.33
CA LYS A 305 -16.15 1.96 -14.42
C LYS A 305 -15.15 1.07 -15.17
N LYS A 306 -15.46 -0.22 -15.29
CA LYS A 306 -14.64 -1.15 -16.09
C LYS A 306 -14.57 -0.68 -17.54
N ASN A 307 -13.38 -0.40 -18.02
CA ASN A 307 -13.09 -0.05 -19.41
C ASN A 307 -11.80 -0.75 -19.83
N PRO A 308 -11.84 -1.76 -20.73
CA PRO A 308 -10.64 -2.48 -21.20
C PRO A 308 -9.62 -1.60 -21.93
N ASN A 309 -10.05 -0.46 -22.48
CA ASN A 309 -9.20 0.48 -23.21
C ASN A 309 -9.51 1.91 -22.76
N PRO A 310 -9.17 2.28 -21.51
CA PRO A 310 -9.52 3.59 -20.97
C PRO A 310 -8.69 4.68 -21.67
N THR A 311 -9.33 5.79 -22.01
CA THR A 311 -8.64 6.92 -22.62
C THR A 311 -7.73 7.60 -21.59
N LYS A 312 -6.77 8.39 -22.06
CA LYS A 312 -5.87 9.14 -21.17
C LYS A 312 -6.65 10.11 -20.30
N GLU A 313 -7.72 10.69 -20.85
CA GLU A 313 -8.62 11.64 -20.22
C GLU A 313 -9.41 10.97 -19.08
N GLU A 314 -9.97 9.78 -19.33
CA GLU A 314 -10.66 9.01 -18.29
C GLU A 314 -9.70 8.61 -17.16
N VAL A 315 -8.50 8.12 -17.49
CA VAL A 315 -7.48 7.77 -16.50
C VAL A 315 -7.07 9.00 -15.69
N ASN A 316 -6.91 10.16 -16.32
CA ASN A 316 -6.58 11.41 -15.63
C ASN A 316 -7.69 11.84 -14.68
N LYS A 317 -8.96 11.72 -15.09
CA LYS A 317 -10.11 12.05 -14.23
C LYS A 317 -10.11 11.21 -12.95
N VAL A 318 -9.97 9.89 -13.09
CA VAL A 318 -9.93 8.98 -11.94
C VAL A 318 -8.67 9.22 -11.09
N GLN A 319 -7.53 9.50 -11.72
CA GLN A 319 -6.29 9.86 -10.99
C GLN A 319 -6.47 11.14 -10.15
N SER A 320 -7.17 12.14 -10.66
CA SER A 320 -7.46 13.37 -9.90
C SER A 320 -8.36 13.07 -8.69
N GLN A 321 -9.42 12.28 -8.87
CA GLN A 321 -10.28 11.82 -7.76
C GLN A 321 -9.48 11.06 -6.70
N PHE A 322 -8.55 10.20 -7.13
CA PHE A 322 -7.67 9.48 -6.22
C PHE A 322 -6.75 10.41 -5.42
N ILE A 323 -6.17 11.43 -6.06
CA ILE A 323 -5.29 12.40 -5.42
C ILE A 323 -6.06 13.28 -4.43
N GLU A 324 -7.27 13.72 -4.80
CA GLU A 324 -8.17 14.48 -3.93
C GLU A 324 -8.56 13.66 -2.69
N ALA A 325 -9.00 12.41 -2.88
CA ALA A 325 -9.33 11.52 -1.77
C ALA A 325 -8.12 11.25 -0.85
N LEU A 326 -6.91 11.11 -1.40
CA LEU A 326 -5.71 10.97 -0.57
C LEU A 326 -5.38 12.24 0.22
N HIS A 327 -5.59 13.41 -0.39
CA HIS A 327 -5.41 14.69 0.28
C HIS A 327 -6.39 14.86 1.43
N ASP A 328 -7.66 14.54 1.21
CA ASP A 328 -8.70 14.58 2.25
C ASP A 328 -8.41 13.58 3.38
N LEU A 329 -7.97 12.37 3.02
CA LEU A 329 -7.54 11.34 3.97
C LEU A 329 -6.39 11.84 4.85
N PHE A 330 -5.40 12.50 4.25
CA PHE A 330 -4.27 13.10 4.94
C PHE A 330 -4.72 14.22 5.89
N GLU A 331 -5.46 15.21 5.38
CA GLU A 331 -5.89 16.38 6.15
C GLU A 331 -6.76 15.98 7.34
N SER A 332 -7.66 15.02 7.15
CA SER A 332 -8.57 14.54 8.21
C SER A 332 -7.85 13.80 9.34
N HIS A 333 -6.69 13.21 9.07
CA HIS A 333 -5.99 12.36 10.03
C HIS A 333 -4.68 12.95 10.58
N LYS A 334 -4.11 13.98 9.95
CA LYS A 334 -2.78 14.51 10.32
C LYS A 334 -2.69 14.99 11.76
N ALA A 335 -3.71 15.68 12.27
CA ALA A 335 -3.73 16.17 13.65
C ALA A 335 -3.76 15.00 14.65
N ARG A 336 -4.61 14.01 14.42
CA ARG A 336 -4.71 12.79 15.25
C ARG A 336 -3.43 11.96 15.22
N ALA A 337 -2.74 11.95 14.09
CA ALA A 337 -1.45 11.26 13.93
C ALA A 337 -0.26 12.02 14.54
N GLY A 338 -0.47 13.21 15.14
CA GLY A 338 0.58 14.03 15.76
C GLY A 338 1.30 14.98 14.80
N TYR A 339 0.69 15.29 13.66
CA TYR A 339 1.27 16.11 12.58
C TYR A 339 0.34 17.27 12.14
N PRO A 340 -0.16 18.13 13.06
CA PRO A 340 -1.15 19.15 12.74
C PRO A 340 -0.67 20.16 11.68
N ASP A 341 0.62 20.50 11.71
CA ASP A 341 1.21 21.51 10.80
C ASP A 341 1.82 20.90 9.54
N LEU A 342 1.79 19.56 9.39
CA LEU A 342 2.34 18.90 8.23
C LEU A 342 1.47 19.19 6.99
N GLN A 343 2.13 19.43 5.86
CA GLN A 343 1.49 19.73 4.58
C GLN A 343 1.79 18.61 3.59
N LEU A 344 0.76 18.08 2.95
CA LEU A 344 0.93 17.09 1.90
C LEU A 344 1.30 17.78 0.59
N ARG A 345 2.46 17.41 0.03
CA ARG A 345 2.86 17.83 -1.31
C ARG A 345 2.91 16.63 -2.25
N VAL A 346 1.97 16.57 -3.18
CA VAL A 346 1.91 15.53 -4.21
C VAL A 346 2.85 15.92 -5.36
N LEU A 347 3.98 15.20 -5.48
CA LEU A 347 5.07 15.47 -6.43
C LEU A 347 4.91 14.73 -7.77
#